data_AF-A0A822EXN1-F1
#
_entry.id   AF-A0A822EXN1-F1
#
_cell.length_a   1.000
_cell.length_b   1.000
_cell.length_c   1.000
_cell.angle_alpha   90.00
_cell.angle_beta   90.00
_cell.angle_gamma   90.00
#
_symmetry.space_group_name_H-M   'P 1'
#
loop_
_entity.id
_entity.type
_entity.pdbx_description
1 polymer ?
#
loop_
_entity_poly.entity_id
_entity_poly.type
_entity_poly.pdbx_seq_one_letter_code
_entity_poly.pdbx_strand_id
1 'polypeptide(L)' 'PKCELDFKAAAQNPINYKYGPRAVAMGDFNNDTWLDITVANYAADNIAIYFGHGNGTVASPVMFSTGYGSAP' A
#
# COMPACT_ATOMS: atom_id res chain seq x y z
N PRO A 1 -4.68 -0.79 24.34
CA PRO A 1 -4.13 0.05 23.24
C PRO A 1 -4.66 -0.45 21.89
N LYS A 2 -5.65 0.25 21.32
CA LYS A 2 -6.12 -0.05 19.98
C LYS A 2 -5.02 0.37 19.00
N CYS A 3 -4.49 -0.56 18.21
CA CYS A 3 -3.69 -0.22 17.02
C CYS A 3 -4.64 0.44 16.02
N GLU A 4 -4.88 1.73 16.21
CA GLU A 4 -5.63 2.54 15.27
C GLU A 4 -4.61 3.02 14.24
N LEU A 5 -4.72 2.48 13.02
CA LEU A 5 -4.00 3.01 11.87
C LEU A 5 -4.56 4.42 11.63
N ASP A 6 -3.88 5.43 12.16
CA ASP A 6 -4.23 6.82 11.98
C ASP A 6 -3.85 7.21 10.55
N PHE A 7 -4.73 6.88 9.59
CA PHE A 7 -4.61 7.36 8.22
C PHE A 7 -4.86 8.86 8.22
N LYS A 8 -3.85 9.65 8.59
CA LYS A 8 -3.89 11.09 8.40
C LYS A 8 -4.09 11.33 6.92
N ALA A 9 -5.19 12.00 6.59
CA ALA A 9 -5.46 12.43 5.23
C ALA A 9 -4.25 13.23 4.74
N ALA A 10 -3.48 12.67 3.81
CA ALA A 10 -2.62 13.48 2.97
C ALA A 10 -3.55 14.50 2.31
N ALA A 11 -3.18 15.80 2.37
CA ALA A 11 -3.94 16.88 1.78
C ALA A 11 -4.50 16.42 0.43
N GLN A 12 -5.83 16.50 0.26
CA GLN A 12 -6.50 15.97 -0.92
C GLN A 12 -5.94 16.66 -2.18
N ASN A 13 -4.99 16.02 -2.84
CA ASN A 13 -4.67 16.26 -4.24
C ASN A 13 -5.94 15.87 -5.03
N PRO A 14 -6.38 16.64 -6.04
CA PRO A 14 -7.67 16.42 -6.71
C PRO A 14 -7.78 14.96 -7.10
N ILE A 15 -8.88 14.32 -6.69
CA ILE A 15 -9.20 12.89 -6.77
C ILE A 15 -8.48 12.25 -7.96
N ASN A 16 -7.27 11.74 -7.71
CA ASN A 16 -6.35 11.40 -8.77
C ASN A 16 -6.70 9.97 -9.19
N TYR A 17 -7.65 9.84 -10.13
CA TYR A 17 -8.12 8.57 -10.70
C TYR A 17 -6.98 7.69 -11.26
N LYS A 18 -5.77 8.23 -11.37
CA LYS A 18 -4.55 7.56 -11.80
C LYS A 18 -4.37 6.17 -11.20
N TYR A 19 -4.58 5.96 -9.90
CA TYR A 19 -4.29 4.68 -9.24
C TYR A 19 -5.46 3.71 -9.20
N GLY A 20 -6.69 4.18 -8.98
CA GLY A 20 -7.87 3.33 -8.89
C GLY A 20 -7.70 2.15 -7.92
N PRO A 21 -7.43 2.40 -6.63
CA PRO A 21 -7.24 1.34 -5.64
C PRO A 21 -8.48 0.45 -5.54
N ARG A 22 -8.30 -0.87 -5.55
CA ARG A 22 -9.40 -1.85 -5.48
C ARG A 22 -9.35 -2.80 -4.29
N ALA A 23 -8.15 -3.07 -3.77
CA ALA A 23 -7.98 -4.00 -2.66
C ALA A 23 -6.81 -3.57 -1.77
N VAL A 24 -6.89 -3.97 -0.51
CA VAL A 24 -5.84 -3.82 0.50
C VAL A 24 -5.60 -5.16 1.17
N ALA A 25 -4.35 -5.49 1.46
CA ALA A 25 -3.97 -6.61 2.29
C ALA A 25 -2.85 -6.20 3.26
N MET A 26 -2.68 -6.98 4.32
CA MET A 26 -1.63 -6.77 5.31
C MET A 26 -0.91 -8.09 5.57
N GLY A 27 0.39 -8.03 5.79
CA GLY A 27 1.27 -9.18 6.01
C GLY A 27 2.71 -8.73 6.17
N ASP A 28 3.61 -9.66 6.50
CA ASP A 28 5.05 -9.40 6.46
C ASP A 28 5.56 -9.79 5.07
N PHE A 29 5.87 -8.80 4.23
CA PHE A 29 6.26 -9.00 2.82
C PHE A 29 7.77 -8.89 2.60
N ASN A 30 8.54 -8.44 3.61
CA ASN A 30 9.99 -8.30 3.53
C ASN A 30 10.75 -9.16 4.57
N ASN A 31 10.03 -9.96 5.36
CA ASN A 31 10.53 -10.86 6.39
C ASN A 31 11.29 -10.14 7.52
N ASP A 32 10.79 -8.97 7.93
CA ASP A 32 11.35 -8.17 9.02
C ASP A 32 10.56 -8.28 10.33
N THR A 33 9.52 -9.13 10.36
CA THR A 33 8.57 -9.39 11.46
C THR A 33 7.56 -8.28 11.75
N TRP A 34 7.59 -7.17 11.00
CA TRP A 34 6.63 -6.09 11.12
C TRP A 34 5.49 -6.23 10.12
N LEU A 35 4.34 -5.64 10.46
CA LEU A 35 3.17 -5.67 9.60
C LEU A 35 3.30 -4.60 8.51
N ASP A 36 3.28 -5.04 7.26
CA ASP A 36 3.25 -4.20 6.08
C ASP A 36 1.82 -4.03 5.55
N ILE A 37 1.63 -3.03 4.67
CA ILE A 37 0.37 -2.79 3.97
C ILE A 37 0.63 -2.85 2.47
N THR A 38 -0.22 -3.56 1.74
CA THR A 38 -0.20 -3.56 0.27
C THR A 38 -1.52 -3.08 -0.31
N VAL A 39 -1.46 -2.33 -1.41
CA VAL A 39 -2.61 -1.77 -2.12
C VAL A 39 -2.53 -2.14 -3.59
N ALA A 40 -3.59 -2.77 -4.12
CA ALA A 40 -3.72 -3.08 -5.53
C ALA A 40 -4.38 -1.92 -6.28
N ASN A 41 -3.64 -1.30 -7.19
CA ASN A 41 -4.05 -0.12 -7.97
C ASN A 41 -4.42 -0.54 -9.40
N TYR A 42 -5.71 -0.82 -9.60
CA TYR A 42 -6.19 -1.36 -10.87
C TYR A 42 -6.02 -0.39 -12.04
N ALA A 43 -6.23 0.91 -11.85
CA ALA A 43 -6.14 1.86 -12.96
C ALA A 43 -4.69 2.15 -13.38
N ALA A 44 -3.71 1.85 -12.51
CA ALA A 44 -2.30 2.08 -12.76
C ALA A 44 -1.50 0.79 -13.02
N ASP A 45 -2.17 -0.36 -13.12
CA ASP A 45 -1.56 -1.69 -13.32
C ASP A 45 -0.35 -1.94 -12.40
N ASN A 46 -0.51 -1.63 -11.10
CA ASN A 46 0.55 -1.83 -10.12
C ASN A 46 0.04 -2.16 -8.71
N ILE A 47 0.98 -2.64 -7.90
CA ILE A 47 0.82 -2.85 -6.46
C ILE A 47 1.75 -1.86 -5.75
N ALA A 48 1.23 -1.18 -4.72
CA ALA A 48 2.03 -0.42 -3.78
C ALA A 48 2.25 -1.26 -2.52
N ILE A 49 3.48 -1.31 -1.99
CA ILE A 49 3.79 -1.93 -0.69
C ILE A 49 4.40 -0.87 0.23
N TYR A 50 3.80 -0.70 1.40
CA TYR A 50 4.23 0.19 2.47
C TYR A 50 4.83 -0.68 3.58
N PHE A 51 6.14 -0.62 3.75
CA PHE A 51 6.83 -1.42 4.77
C PHE A 51 6.64 -0.84 6.17
N GLY A 52 6.30 -1.69 7.14
CA GLY A 52 6.10 -1.32 8.52
C GLY A 52 7.40 -1.07 9.26
N HIS A 53 7.37 -0.17 10.26
CA HIS A 53 8.52 0.06 11.16
C HIS A 53 8.33 -0.54 12.56
N GLY A 54 7.29 -1.34 12.78
CA GLY A 54 6.97 -1.96 14.07
C GLY A 54 6.40 -1.02 15.14
N ASN A 55 6.38 0.28 14.90
CA ASN A 55 5.86 1.31 15.82
C ASN A 55 4.50 1.90 15.37
N GLY A 56 3.81 1.22 14.46
CA GLY A 56 2.54 1.69 13.87
C GLY A 56 2.70 2.71 12.75
N THR A 57 3.93 3.03 12.32
CA THR A 57 4.20 3.84 11.12
C THR A 57 4.64 2.96 9.95
N VAL A 58 4.51 3.50 8.74
CA VAL A 58 4.93 2.86 7.49
C VAL A 58 5.85 3.78 6.68
N ALA A 59 6.73 3.19 5.88
CA ALA A 59 7.57 3.89 4.92
C ALA A 59 6.76 4.41 3.71
N SER A 60 7.40 5.23 2.88
CA SER A 60 6.89 5.54 1.53
C SER A 60 6.73 4.26 0.70
N PRO A 61 5.71 4.17 -0.17
CA PRO A 61 5.42 2.94 -0.87
C PRO A 61 6.47 2.61 -1.93
N VAL A 62 6.80 1.32 -2.04
CA VAL A 62 7.49 0.76 -3.20
C VAL A 62 6.44 0.27 -4.20
N MET A 63 6.63 0.61 -5.48
CA MET A 63 5.68 0.32 -6.54
C MET A 63 6.16 -0.84 -7.39
N PHE A 64 5.33 -1.86 -7.53
CA PHE A 64 5.56 -3.04 -8.35
C PHE A 64 4.58 -3.03 -9.52
N SER A 65 5.08 -2.94 -10.75
CA SER A 65 4.24 -3.09 -11.94
C SER A 65 3.67 -4.50 -11.97
N THR A 66 2.35 -4.61 -12.16
CA THR A 66 1.72 -5.89 -12.51
C THR A 66 1.65 -6.09 -14.01
N GLY A 67 2.06 -5.09 -14.81
CA GLY A 67 1.97 -5.10 -16.27
C GLY A 67 0.52 -5.21 -16.79
N TYR A 68 0.32 -4.96 -18.08
CA TYR A 68 -0.92 -5.36 -18.76
C TYR A 68 -0.78 -6.83 -19.17
N GLY A 69 -1.48 -7.74 -18.49
CA GLY A 69 -1.51 -9.17 -18.82
C GLY A 69 -0.51 -10.06 -18.07
N SER A 70 0.16 -9.56 -17.03
CA SER A 70 0.96 -10.45 -16.17
C SER A 70 0.05 -11.13 -15.14
N ALA A 71 0.22 -12.45 -15.00
CA ALA A 71 -0.27 -13.23 -13.88
C ALA A 71 0.93 -13.55 -12.97
N PRO A 72 0.71 -13.85 -11.67
CA PRO A 72 1.76 -14.43 -10.83
C PRO A 72 2.37 -15.70 -11.45
#